data_AF-A0A7T1T539-F1
#
_entry.id   AF-A0A7T1T539-F1
#
_cell.length_a   1.000
_cell.length_b   1.000
_cell.length_c   1.000
_cell.angle_alpha   90.00
_cell.angle_beta   90.00
_cell.angle_gamma   90.00
#
_symmetry.space_group_name_H-M   'P 1'
#
loop_
_entity.id
_entity.type
_entity.pdbx_description
1 polymer ?
#
loop_
_entity_poly.entity_id
_entity_poly.type
_entity_poly.pdbx_seq_one_letter_code
_entity_poly.pdbx_strand_id
1 'polypeptide(L)'
;MDGTDWAAVSAVAAVLALSAAVGVYLAQRQRDDFALACQLHADLTGGEVAQAREALGTLVHDSKRIGDDDLARVRTSYFALLWCFERIEAGRRSMTAGMKVGNRPVAFLDEVIGWQVEYWHKNFPVVKAELERRIGVPVSDDRSRAAFDRLSRVLVRQSSPTGGAKEGHTA
;
A
#
# COMPACT_ATOMS: atom_id res chain seq x y z
N MET A 1 53.54 25.23 10.42
CA MET A 1 52.27 24.66 9.94
C MET A 1 52.56 23.20 9.82
N ASP A 2 52.22 22.51 10.88
CA ASP A 2 52.82 21.21 11.20
C ASP A 2 51.88 20.12 10.68
N GLY A 3 52.36 18.88 10.55
CA GLY A 3 51.57 17.78 9.97
C GLY A 3 50.23 17.53 10.67
N THR A 4 50.07 17.99 11.91
CA THR A 4 48.83 17.93 12.71
C THR A 4 47.72 18.85 12.19
N ASP A 5 48.05 20.02 11.62
CA ASP A 5 47.06 20.98 11.11
C ASP A 5 46.37 20.44 9.85
N TRP A 6 47.15 19.81 8.96
CA TRP A 6 46.63 19.18 7.74
C TRP A 6 45.77 17.95 8.04
N ALA A 7 46.10 17.19 9.08
CA ALA A 7 45.30 16.05 9.53
C ALA A 7 43.93 16.51 10.07
N ALA A 8 43.89 17.58 10.87
CA ALA A 8 42.63 18.12 11.40
C ALA A 8 41.71 18.66 10.29
N VAL A 9 42.26 19.42 9.34
CA VAL A 9 41.50 19.92 8.18
C VAL A 9 40.93 18.77 7.34
N SER A 10 41.74 17.74 7.09
CA SER A 10 41.31 16.56 6.33
C SER A 10 40.20 15.78 7.04
N ALA A 11 40.27 15.65 8.37
CA ALA A 11 39.25 15.00 9.16
C ALA A 11 37.91 15.77 9.12
N VAL A 12 37.95 17.10 9.26
CA VAL A 12 36.75 17.95 9.16
C VAL A 12 36.14 17.85 7.75
N ALA A 13 36.97 17.93 6.71
CA ALA A 13 36.52 17.77 5.33
C ALA A 13 35.86 16.41 5.09
N ALA A 14 36.43 15.32 5.63
CA ALA A 14 35.86 13.97 5.52
C ALA A 14 34.50 13.85 6.23
N VAL A 15 34.35 14.43 7.42
CA VAL A 15 33.08 14.43 8.16
C VAL A 15 32.01 15.23 7.42
N LEU A 16 32.37 16.40 6.87
CA LEU A 16 31.45 17.21 6.07
C LEU A 16 31.03 16.47 4.79
N ALA A 17 31.97 15.84 4.09
CA ALA A 17 31.70 15.05 2.90
C ALA A 17 30.80 13.85 3.21
N LEU A 18 31.05 13.13 4.30
CA LEU A 18 30.21 12.03 4.75
C LEU A 18 28.79 12.50 5.10
N SER A 19 28.68 13.61 5.83
CA SER A 19 27.39 14.18 6.21
C SER A 19 26.58 14.62 4.99
N ALA A 20 27.23 15.25 4.01
CA ALA A 20 26.61 15.62 2.74
C ALA A 20 26.18 14.37 1.94
N ALA A 21 27.03 13.34 1.86
CA ALA A 21 26.71 12.09 1.17
C ALA A 21 25.52 11.37 1.81
N VAL A 22 25.47 11.29 3.14
CA VAL A 22 24.33 10.75 3.89
C VAL A 22 23.07 11.59 3.63
N GLY A 23 23.18 12.91 3.65
CA GLY A 23 22.07 13.82 3.36
C GLY A 23 21.49 13.61 1.95
N VAL A 24 22.35 13.53 0.94
CA VAL A 24 21.96 13.26 -0.46
C VAL A 24 21.32 11.88 -0.59
N TYR A 25 21.89 10.85 0.04
CA TYR A 25 21.33 9.50 0.03
C TYR A 25 19.91 9.47 0.64
N LEU A 26 19.70 10.12 1.78
CA LEU A 26 18.39 10.19 2.42
C LEU A 26 17.37 10.96 1.57
N ALA A 27 17.78 12.07 0.96
CA ALA A 27 16.91 12.85 0.08
C ALA A 27 16.53 12.07 -1.19
N GLN A 28 17.48 11.36 -1.80
CA GLN A 28 17.22 10.51 -2.96
C GLN A 28 16.27 9.37 -2.61
N ARG A 29 16.54 8.69 -1.48
CA ARG A 29 15.68 7.61 -0.98
C ARG A 29 14.23 8.07 -0.78
N GLN A 30 14.02 9.25 -0.20
CA GLN A 30 12.68 9.82 -0.03
C GLN A 30 11.96 10.07 -1.36
N ARG A 31 12.68 10.53 -2.38
CA ARG A 31 12.12 10.75 -3.72
C ARG A 31 11.75 9.43 -4.40
N ASP A 32 12.62 8.43 -4.30
CA ASP A 32 12.39 7.09 -4.86
C ASP A 32 11.18 6.41 -4.19
N ASP A 33 11.10 6.48 -2.86
CA ASP A 33 9.98 5.95 -2.09
C ASP A 33 8.67 6.69 -2.43
N PHE A 34 8.70 8.02 -2.60
CA PHE A 34 7.52 8.78 -3.01
C PHE A 34 7.07 8.46 -4.45
N ALA A 35 8.02 8.33 -5.38
CA ALA A 35 7.73 7.92 -6.76
C ALA A 35 7.11 6.52 -6.79
N LEU A 36 7.63 5.59 -5.98
CA LEU A 36 7.06 4.25 -5.82
C LEU A 36 5.63 4.33 -5.27
N ALA A 37 5.37 5.16 -4.26
CA ALA A 37 4.02 5.35 -3.72
C ALA A 37 3.03 5.87 -4.78
N CYS A 38 3.44 6.87 -5.58
CA CYS A 38 2.64 7.37 -6.70
C CYS A 38 2.38 6.28 -7.76
N GLN A 39 3.40 5.48 -8.09
CA GLN A 39 3.28 4.38 -9.04
C GLN A 39 2.29 3.32 -8.53
N LEU A 40 2.39 2.91 -7.26
CA LEU A 40 1.47 1.94 -6.66
C LEU A 40 0.02 2.43 -6.63
N HIS A 41 -0.19 3.73 -6.39
CA HIS A 41 -1.51 4.34 -6.47
C HIS A 41 -2.03 4.38 -7.92
N ALA A 42 -1.18 4.73 -8.89
CA ALA A 42 -1.54 4.72 -10.31
C ALA A 42 -1.90 3.30 -10.78
N ASP A 43 -1.15 2.29 -10.36
CA ASP A 43 -1.42 0.88 -10.65
C ASP A 43 -2.78 0.44 -10.09
N LEU A 44 -3.15 0.88 -8.88
CA LEU A 44 -4.45 0.57 -8.28
C LEU A 44 -5.60 1.28 -9.02
N THR A 45 -5.36 2.49 -9.50
CA THR A 45 -6.41 3.37 -10.04
C THR A 45 -6.60 3.26 -11.55
N GLY A 46 -5.61 2.74 -12.27
CA GLY A 46 -5.59 2.71 -13.73
C GLY A 46 -5.69 1.33 -14.36
N GLY A 47 -5.65 1.32 -15.69
CA GLY A 47 -5.46 0.14 -16.54
C GLY A 47 -6.37 -1.05 -16.22
N GLU A 48 -5.77 -2.23 -16.18
CA GLU A 48 -6.45 -3.50 -15.93
C GLU A 48 -7.08 -3.58 -14.53
N VAL A 49 -6.50 -2.91 -13.53
CA VAL A 49 -7.01 -2.94 -12.15
C VAL A 49 -8.28 -2.09 -12.01
N ALA A 50 -8.38 -0.98 -12.74
CA ALA A 50 -9.62 -0.21 -12.82
C ALA A 50 -10.77 -1.06 -13.42
N GLN A 51 -10.50 -1.76 -14.52
CA GLN A 51 -11.47 -2.67 -15.14
C GLN A 51 -11.82 -3.84 -14.22
N ALA A 52 -10.83 -4.38 -13.50
CA ALA A 52 -11.06 -5.43 -12.52
C ALA A 52 -12.00 -4.96 -11.40
N ARG A 53 -11.76 -3.79 -10.83
CA ARG A 53 -12.63 -3.19 -9.80
C ARG A 53 -14.05 -2.98 -10.30
N GLU A 54 -14.23 -2.53 -11.54
CA GLU A 54 -15.55 -2.35 -12.15
C GLU A 54 -16.29 -3.68 -12.31
N ALA A 55 -15.62 -4.70 -12.86
CA ALA A 55 -16.20 -6.03 -13.03
C ALA A 55 -16.59 -6.68 -11.69
N LEU A 56 -15.70 -6.59 -10.70
CA LEU A 56 -15.96 -7.08 -9.36
C LEU A 56 -17.04 -6.26 -8.64
N GLY A 57 -17.05 -4.94 -8.84
CA GLY A 57 -18.06 -4.05 -8.26
C GLY A 57 -19.45 -4.33 -8.83
N THR A 58 -19.53 -4.59 -10.14
CA THR A 58 -20.76 -5.07 -10.79
C THR A 58 -21.19 -6.41 -10.19
N LEU A 59 -20.27 -7.36 -9.98
CA LEU A 59 -20.63 -8.63 -9.35
C LEU A 59 -21.16 -8.45 -7.91
N VAL A 60 -20.62 -7.50 -7.14
CA VAL A 60 -21.07 -7.20 -5.77
C VAL A 60 -22.45 -6.56 -5.74
N HIS A 61 -22.70 -5.54 -6.58
CA HIS A 61 -23.89 -4.71 -6.49
C HIS A 61 -25.02 -5.11 -7.45
N ASP A 62 -24.69 -5.79 -8.56
CA ASP A 62 -25.61 -6.17 -9.62
C ASP A 62 -25.18 -7.50 -10.27
N SER A 63 -25.14 -8.58 -9.47
CA SER A 63 -24.66 -9.89 -9.91
C SER A 63 -25.41 -10.47 -11.11
N LYS A 64 -26.67 -10.05 -11.33
CA LYS A 64 -27.52 -10.47 -12.45
C LYS A 64 -27.05 -9.92 -13.79
N ARG A 65 -26.31 -8.82 -13.78
CA ARG A 65 -25.75 -8.19 -14.99
C ARG A 65 -24.55 -8.96 -15.55
N ILE A 66 -23.89 -9.77 -14.73
CA ILE A 66 -22.79 -10.64 -15.14
C ILE A 66 -23.39 -11.97 -15.62
N GLY A 67 -23.27 -12.27 -16.91
CA GLY A 67 -23.67 -13.58 -17.46
C GLY A 67 -22.69 -14.69 -17.06
N ASP A 68 -23.11 -15.96 -17.16
CA ASP A 68 -22.24 -17.09 -16.80
C ASP A 68 -21.00 -17.18 -17.71
N ASP A 69 -21.14 -16.78 -18.98
CA ASP A 69 -20.05 -16.73 -19.96
C ASP A 69 -18.92 -15.74 -19.55
N ASP A 70 -19.24 -14.74 -18.73
CA ASP A 70 -18.28 -13.74 -18.27
C ASP A 70 -17.54 -14.16 -16.98
N LEU A 71 -17.94 -15.24 -16.32
CA LEU A 71 -17.39 -15.63 -15.00
C LEU A 71 -15.89 -15.90 -15.03
N ALA A 72 -15.37 -16.46 -16.13
CA ALA A 72 -13.93 -16.67 -16.30
C ALA A 72 -13.15 -15.34 -16.30
N ARG A 73 -13.71 -14.30 -16.95
CA ARG A 73 -13.14 -12.94 -16.93
C ARG A 73 -13.21 -12.33 -15.54
N VAL A 74 -14.35 -12.46 -14.85
CA VAL A 74 -14.53 -11.92 -13.50
C VAL A 74 -13.60 -12.60 -12.49
N ARG A 75 -13.37 -13.93 -12.62
CA ARG A 75 -12.36 -14.64 -11.84
C ARG A 75 -10.95 -14.12 -12.10
N THR A 76 -10.64 -13.78 -13.34
CA THR A 76 -9.34 -13.16 -13.67
C THR A 76 -9.21 -11.78 -13.03
N SER A 77 -10.26 -10.95 -13.08
CA SER A 77 -10.34 -9.67 -12.38
C SER A 77 -10.16 -9.79 -10.86
N TYR A 78 -10.74 -10.83 -10.26
CA TYR A 78 -10.57 -11.15 -8.84
C TYR A 78 -9.09 -11.30 -8.45
N PHE A 79 -8.35 -12.13 -9.18
CA PHE A 79 -6.93 -12.33 -8.92
C PHE A 79 -6.09 -11.11 -9.29
N ALA A 80 -6.42 -10.41 -10.38
CA ALA A 80 -5.71 -9.19 -10.77
C ALA A 80 -5.75 -8.13 -9.66
N LEU A 81 -6.92 -7.94 -9.02
CA LEU A 81 -7.05 -7.00 -7.91
C LEU A 81 -6.30 -7.49 -6.65
N LEU A 82 -6.38 -8.79 -6.32
CA LEU A 82 -5.63 -9.36 -5.20
C LEU A 82 -4.11 -9.22 -5.38
N TRP A 83 -3.59 -9.50 -6.58
CA TRP A 83 -2.17 -9.30 -6.89
C TRP A 83 -1.77 -7.84 -6.86
N CYS A 84 -2.66 -6.92 -7.25
CA CYS A 84 -2.41 -5.49 -7.07
C CYS A 84 -2.21 -5.16 -5.59
N PHE A 85 -3.06 -5.67 -4.70
CA PHE A 85 -2.88 -5.45 -3.25
C PHE A 85 -1.62 -6.15 -2.69
N GLU A 86 -1.24 -7.31 -3.21
CA GLU A 86 0.03 -7.96 -2.85
C GLU A 86 1.23 -7.10 -3.24
N ARG A 87 1.23 -6.49 -4.44
CA ARG A 87 2.28 -5.55 -4.87
C ARG A 87 2.32 -4.30 -3.99
N ILE A 88 1.16 -3.75 -3.63
CA ILE A 88 1.06 -2.60 -2.71
C ILE A 88 1.64 -2.97 -1.33
N GLU A 89 1.29 -4.14 -0.79
CA GLU A 89 1.83 -4.59 0.50
C GLU A 89 3.35 -4.79 0.45
N ALA A 90 3.87 -5.36 -0.63
CA ALA A 90 5.31 -5.53 -0.83
C ALA A 90 6.04 -4.17 -0.97
N GLY A 91 5.50 -3.24 -1.76
CA GLY A 91 6.07 -1.91 -1.92
C GLY A 91 5.99 -1.06 -0.66
N ARG A 92 4.90 -1.18 0.11
CA ARG A 92 4.81 -0.57 1.43
C ARG A 92 5.89 -1.13 2.39
N ARG A 93 6.09 -2.45 2.41
CA ARG A 93 7.14 -3.08 3.22
C ARG A 93 8.53 -2.57 2.85
N SER A 94 8.85 -2.43 1.56
CA SER A 94 10.16 -1.93 1.12
C SER A 94 10.42 -0.48 1.55
N MET A 95 9.40 0.38 1.53
CA MET A 95 9.50 1.76 2.04
C MET A 95 9.71 1.78 3.57
N THR A 96 9.05 0.90 4.31
CA THR A 96 9.18 0.86 5.79
C THR A 96 10.49 0.25 6.28
N ALA A 97 11.17 -0.57 5.47
CA ALA A 97 12.40 -1.26 5.88
C ALA A 97 13.61 -0.30 6.07
N GLY A 98 13.57 0.90 5.49
CA GLY A 98 14.73 1.80 5.40
C GLY A 98 14.83 2.93 6.43
N MET A 99 13.74 3.36 7.08
CA MET A 99 13.76 4.55 7.96
C MET A 99 12.82 4.46 9.17
N LYS A 100 13.33 4.82 10.36
CA LYS A 100 12.58 4.85 11.63
C LYS A 100 11.85 6.17 11.91
N VAL A 101 12.14 7.26 11.19
CA VAL A 101 11.61 8.60 11.49
C VAL A 101 10.86 9.15 10.28
N GLY A 102 9.55 9.39 10.44
CA GLY A 102 8.72 10.15 9.51
C GLY A 102 8.68 9.63 8.07
N ASN A 103 7.99 8.51 7.83
CA ASN A 103 7.86 7.96 6.48
C ASN A 103 6.69 8.61 5.72
N ARG A 104 6.88 9.85 5.25
CA ARG A 104 5.88 10.60 4.47
C ARG A 104 5.36 9.85 3.24
N PRO A 105 6.20 9.14 2.45
CA PRO A 105 5.72 8.31 1.34
C PRO A 105 4.72 7.23 1.76
N VAL A 106 4.99 6.52 2.87
CA VAL A 106 4.06 5.50 3.40
C VAL A 106 2.77 6.15 3.88
N ALA A 107 2.84 7.29 4.58
CA ALA A 107 1.65 7.99 5.03
C ALA A 107 0.78 8.44 3.85
N PHE A 108 1.38 9.00 2.80
CA PHE A 108 0.69 9.35 1.56
C PHE A 108 0.04 8.12 0.92
N LEU A 109 0.78 7.02 0.78
CA LEU A 109 0.23 5.79 0.20
C LEU A 109 -0.96 5.27 1.01
N ASP A 110 -0.80 5.16 2.34
CA ASP A 110 -1.82 4.66 3.26
C ASP A 110 -3.12 5.50 3.17
N GLU A 111 -2.99 6.83 3.08
CA GLU A 111 -4.10 7.75 2.90
C GLU A 111 -4.86 7.50 1.59
N VAL A 112 -4.16 7.45 0.45
CA VAL A 112 -4.81 7.37 -0.87
C VAL A 112 -5.39 5.98 -1.19
N ILE A 113 -4.93 4.92 -0.53
CA ILE A 113 -5.46 3.55 -0.74
C ILE A 113 -6.45 3.10 0.35
N GLY A 114 -6.51 3.80 1.48
CA GLY A 114 -7.22 3.34 2.69
C GLY A 114 -8.66 2.93 2.41
N TRP A 115 -9.42 3.80 1.74
CA TRP A 115 -10.81 3.51 1.37
C TRP A 115 -10.95 2.29 0.46
N GLN A 116 -10.07 2.14 -0.54
CA GLN A 116 -10.12 1.02 -1.47
C GLN A 116 -9.86 -0.30 -0.75
N VAL A 117 -8.84 -0.33 0.13
CA VAL A 117 -8.51 -1.53 0.92
C VAL A 117 -9.67 -1.89 1.84
N GLU A 118 -10.27 -0.92 2.53
CA GLU A 118 -11.42 -1.16 3.40
C GLU A 118 -12.62 -1.72 2.62
N TYR A 119 -12.95 -1.07 1.49
CA TYR A 119 -14.05 -1.50 0.64
C TYR A 119 -13.86 -2.94 0.16
N TRP A 120 -12.68 -3.27 -0.39
CA TRP A 120 -12.43 -4.61 -0.91
C TRP A 120 -12.27 -5.66 0.19
N HIS A 121 -11.83 -5.26 1.39
CA HIS A 121 -11.77 -6.17 2.54
C HIS A 121 -13.14 -6.69 2.94
N LYS A 122 -14.15 -5.81 2.91
CA LYS A 122 -15.55 -6.19 3.16
C LYS A 122 -16.16 -7.01 2.02
N ASN A 123 -15.81 -6.68 0.77
CA ASN A 123 -16.50 -7.22 -0.40
C ASN A 123 -15.87 -8.47 -1.03
N PHE A 124 -14.56 -8.72 -0.87
CA PHE A 124 -13.95 -9.91 -1.45
C PHE A 124 -14.55 -11.25 -0.99
N PRO A 125 -14.97 -11.44 0.29
CA PRO A 125 -15.66 -12.67 0.68
C PRO A 125 -16.98 -12.88 -0.08
N VAL A 126 -17.72 -11.80 -0.35
CA VAL A 126 -18.97 -11.84 -1.14
C VAL A 126 -18.67 -12.23 -2.58
N VAL A 127 -17.66 -11.60 -3.18
CA VAL A 127 -17.21 -11.93 -4.54
C VAL A 127 -16.77 -13.39 -4.66
N LYS A 128 -15.97 -13.86 -3.69
CA LYS A 128 -15.49 -15.25 -3.66
C LYS A 128 -16.66 -16.22 -3.59
N ALA A 129 -17.57 -16.02 -2.63
CA ALA A 129 -18.74 -16.88 -2.47
C ALA A 129 -19.60 -16.92 -3.73
N GLU A 130 -19.80 -15.79 -4.40
CA GLU A 130 -20.59 -15.72 -5.62
C GLU A 130 -19.90 -16.42 -6.81
N LEU A 131 -18.58 -16.25 -6.95
CA LEU A 131 -17.78 -16.97 -7.95
C LEU A 131 -17.82 -18.48 -7.72
N GLU A 132 -17.60 -18.93 -6.48
CA GLU A 132 -17.63 -20.36 -6.13
C GLU A 132 -19.02 -20.97 -6.36
N ARG A 133 -20.07 -20.23 -6.00
CA ARG A 133 -21.47 -20.65 -6.20
C ARG A 133 -21.81 -20.84 -7.69
N ARG A 134 -21.35 -19.92 -8.56
CA ARG A 134 -21.71 -19.96 -9.99
C ARG A 134 -20.80 -20.85 -10.82
N ILE A 135 -19.50 -20.91 -10.50
CA ILE A 135 -18.54 -21.76 -11.23
C ILE A 135 -18.61 -23.21 -10.73
N GLY A 136 -19.04 -23.43 -9.48
CA GLY A 136 -19.13 -24.76 -8.88
C GLY A 136 -17.77 -25.35 -8.46
N VAL A 137 -16.71 -24.54 -8.45
CA VAL A 137 -15.37 -24.94 -7.99
C VAL A 137 -14.85 -23.96 -6.94
N PRO A 138 -14.15 -24.43 -5.89
CA PRO A 138 -13.51 -23.55 -4.93
C PRO A 138 -12.47 -22.63 -5.57
N VAL A 139 -12.39 -21.40 -5.07
CA VAL A 139 -11.38 -20.42 -5.46
C VAL A 139 -10.24 -20.49 -4.44
N SER A 140 -9.06 -20.91 -4.89
CA SER A 140 -7.85 -20.95 -4.06
C SER A 140 -7.12 -19.61 -4.12
N ASP A 141 -7.25 -18.80 -3.07
CA ASP A 141 -6.68 -17.44 -2.97
C ASP A 141 -5.83 -17.20 -1.72
N ASP A 142 -5.59 -18.23 -0.91
CA ASP A 142 -5.05 -18.13 0.46
C ASP A 142 -3.80 -17.24 0.57
N ARG A 143 -2.84 -17.39 -0.36
CA ARG A 143 -1.59 -16.62 -0.34
C ARG A 143 -1.83 -15.13 -0.60
N SER A 144 -2.56 -14.80 -1.66
CA SER A 144 -2.83 -13.42 -2.04
C SER A 144 -3.79 -12.76 -1.05
N ARG A 145 -4.72 -13.53 -0.48
CA ARG A 145 -5.58 -13.08 0.61
C ARG A 145 -4.79 -12.75 1.87
N ALA A 146 -3.83 -13.58 2.25
CA ALA A 146 -2.98 -13.32 3.41
C ALA A 146 -2.17 -12.03 3.29
N ALA A 147 -1.70 -11.67 2.09
CA ALA A 147 -1.02 -10.40 1.84
C ALA A 147 -1.98 -9.22 1.98
N PHE A 148 -3.18 -9.32 1.40
CA PHE A 148 -4.20 -8.30 1.52
C PHE A 148 -4.69 -8.09 2.95
N ASP A 149 -4.87 -9.16 3.73
CA ASP A 149 -5.28 -9.07 5.14
C ASP A 149 -4.21 -8.39 6.00
N ARG A 150 -2.91 -8.60 5.69
CA ARG A 150 -1.83 -7.85 6.33
C ARG A 150 -1.91 -6.36 6.03
N LEU A 151 -2.15 -5.99 4.76
CA LEU A 151 -2.33 -4.60 4.35
C LEU A 151 -3.50 -3.94 5.08
N SER A 152 -4.67 -4.60 5.07
CA SER A 152 -5.89 -4.12 5.75
C SER A 152 -5.67 -3.86 7.24
N ARG A 153 -5.05 -4.80 7.96
CA ARG A 153 -4.77 -4.65 9.41
C ARG A 153 -3.91 -3.43 9.73
N VAL A 154 -2.96 -3.11 8.87
CA VAL A 154 -2.08 -1.96 9.09
C VAL A 154 -2.84 -0.65 8.89
N LEU A 155 -3.68 -0.58 7.86
CA LEU A 155 -4.46 0.63 7.55
C LEU A 155 -5.58 0.87 8.57
N VAL A 156 -6.30 -0.18 9.00
CA VAL A 156 -7.36 -0.07 10.02
C VAL A 156 -6.83 0.42 11.37
N ARG A 157 -5.61 0.03 11.74
CA ARG A 157 -4.97 0.52 12.98
C ARG A 157 -4.66 2.01 12.94
N GLN A 158 -4.46 2.60 11.77
CA GLN A 158 -4.18 4.03 11.61
C GLN A 158 -5.47 4.88 11.62
N SER A 159 -6.60 4.30 11.20
CA SER A 159 -7.91 4.98 11.20
C SER A 159 -8.63 4.99 12.55
N SER A 160 -8.08 4.35 13.58
CA SER A 160 -8.60 4.41 14.96
C SER A 160 -7.91 5.55 15.70
N PRO A 161 -8.51 6.75 15.82
CA PRO A 161 -7.93 7.80 16.64
C PRO A 161 -7.93 7.33 18.09
N THR A 162 -6.79 7.49 18.75
CA THR A 162 -6.67 7.54 20.20
C THR A 162 -7.85 8.32 20.78
N GLY A 163 -8.75 7.62 21.47
CA GLY A 163 -9.68 8.28 22.36
C GLY A 163 -8.89 9.05 23.42
N GLY A 164 -9.20 10.33 23.57
CA GLY A 164 -8.82 11.11 24.75
C GLY A 164 -8.34 12.52 24.46
N ALA A 165 -9.21 13.50 24.66
CA ALA A 165 -8.95 14.59 25.59
C ALA A 165 -10.28 15.18 26.08
N LYS A 166 -10.37 15.33 27.40
CA LYS A 166 -11.54 15.70 28.19
C LYS A 166 -11.99 17.14 27.91
N GLU A 167 -13.27 17.34 27.62
CA GLU A 167 -13.92 18.61 27.95
C GLU A 167 -14.44 18.53 29.39
N GLY A 168 -13.55 18.85 30.32
CA GLY A 168 -13.92 19.41 31.60
C GLY A 168 -13.57 20.89 31.57
N HIS A 169 -14.58 21.74 31.40
CA HIS A 169 -14.51 23.10 31.93
C HIS A 169 -15.88 23.50 32.47
N THR A 170 -15.97 23.38 33.79
CA THR A 170 -16.81 24.20 34.65
C THR A 170 -16.54 25.68 34.40
N ALA A 171 -17.61 26.44 34.16
CA ALA A 171 -17.91 27.69 34.86
C ALA A 171 -19.42 27.92 34.77
#